data_AF-A0A2G8LD93-F1
#
_entry.id   AF-A0A2G8LD93-F1
#
_cell.length_a   1.000
_cell.length_b   1.000
_cell.length_c   1.000
_cell.angle_alpha   90.00
_cell.angle_beta   90.00
_cell.angle_gamma   90.00
#
_symmetry.space_group_name_H-M   'P 1'
#
loop_
_entity.id
_entity.type
_entity.pdbx_description
1 polymer ?
#
loop_
_entity_poly.entity_id
_entity_poly.type
_entity_poly.pdbx_seq_one_letter_code
_entity_poly.pdbx_strand_id
1 'polypeptide(L)'
;MGVPKFYRWISERYPCLSEVVKENQIPEFDNLYLDMNGIIHNCSHPNDDDVHFRMPEEKMFKDIFHYIEVLFRIIRPRKVFYMAVDGVAPRAKMNQQRGRRFRSAKEAICKEKEAISKGEVLPTEKRFDSNCITPGTEFMVRLQKQLVYFVNQKVTNDRLWQGVRVYLSGHEVSPASSPRRGEHKIMDFIRSEKCAKDYDPNTRHCLYGLDADLLMLGLVSHEPHFSLLREEVRFGRQAQSQRPTTPEETTFHLLHLSLLREYLAEEFTELRRPLELPLVKKSKAAHRSSSDVIKGTISAKADSPLFTDTALTVYTCNHNTLLIN
;
A
#
# COMPACT_ATOMS: atom_id res chain seq x y z
N MET A 1 2.38 2.14 -8.75
CA MET A 1 3.85 2.08 -8.59
C MET A 1 4.30 0.62 -8.71
N GLY A 2 5.53 0.27 -8.30
CA GLY A 2 6.01 -1.11 -8.25
C GLY A 2 6.59 -1.62 -9.57
N VAL A 3 6.58 -2.95 -9.74
CA VAL A 3 7.02 -3.62 -10.97
C VAL A 3 6.07 -3.26 -12.13
N PRO A 4 6.55 -2.60 -13.21
CA PRO A 4 5.68 -2.15 -14.29
C PRO A 4 4.87 -3.29 -14.91
N LYS A 5 3.56 -3.07 -15.08
CA LYS A 5 2.62 -4.02 -15.70
C LYS A 5 2.50 -5.39 -15.01
N PHE A 6 3.10 -5.59 -13.84
CA PHE A 6 3.11 -6.89 -13.16
C PHE A 6 1.71 -7.40 -12.83
N TYR A 7 0.84 -6.56 -12.27
CA TYR A 7 -0.55 -6.91 -12.00
C TYR A 7 -1.31 -7.32 -13.26
N ARG A 8 -1.09 -6.60 -14.37
CA ARG A 8 -1.72 -6.94 -15.64
C ARG A 8 -1.24 -8.30 -16.14
N TRP A 9 0.06 -8.51 -16.14
CA TRP A 9 0.67 -9.78 -16.56
C TRP A 9 0.17 -10.97 -15.74
N ILE A 10 0.10 -10.84 -14.41
CA ILE A 10 -0.34 -11.94 -13.55
C ILE A 10 -1.82 -12.25 -13.71
N SER A 11 -2.65 -11.22 -13.92
CA SER A 11 -4.09 -11.38 -14.16
C SER A 11 -4.38 -12.00 -15.54
N GLU A 12 -3.58 -11.66 -16.56
CA GLU A 12 -3.68 -12.28 -17.89
C GLU A 12 -3.17 -13.74 -17.88
N ARG A 13 -2.15 -14.05 -17.07
CA ARG A 13 -1.56 -15.40 -16.96
C ARG A 13 -2.45 -16.36 -16.16
N TYR A 14 -3.07 -15.88 -15.08
CA TYR A 14 -3.94 -16.66 -14.22
C TYR A 14 -5.31 -15.98 -14.09
N PRO A 15 -6.25 -16.26 -15.01
CA PRO A 15 -7.48 -15.48 -15.15
C PRO A 15 -8.46 -15.64 -13.99
N CYS A 16 -8.39 -16.74 -13.23
CA CYS A 16 -9.29 -17.00 -12.10
C CYS A 16 -8.81 -16.38 -10.77
N LEU A 17 -7.75 -15.56 -10.78
CA LEU A 17 -7.22 -14.96 -9.55
C LEU A 17 -8.10 -13.90 -8.92
N SER A 18 -8.87 -13.19 -9.74
CA SER A 18 -9.64 -12.03 -9.30
C SER A 18 -11.11 -12.23 -9.60
N GLU A 19 -11.95 -11.95 -8.60
CA GLU A 19 -13.40 -11.88 -8.77
C GLU A 19 -13.89 -10.45 -8.64
N VAL A 20 -14.99 -10.12 -9.33
CA VAL A 20 -15.66 -8.83 -9.15
C VAL A 20 -16.46 -8.88 -7.86
N VAL A 21 -16.23 -7.90 -7.00
CA VAL A 21 -16.93 -7.77 -5.72
C VAL A 21 -18.40 -7.45 -5.96
N LYS A 22 -19.28 -8.28 -5.38
CA LYS A 22 -20.73 -8.04 -5.31
C LYS A 22 -21.15 -8.15 -3.85
N GLU A 23 -22.02 -7.27 -3.36
CA GLU A 23 -22.33 -7.10 -1.93
C GLU A 23 -22.67 -8.40 -1.18
N ASN A 24 -23.25 -9.40 -1.85
CA ASN A 24 -23.68 -10.67 -1.24
C ASN A 24 -22.73 -11.87 -1.49
N GLN A 25 -21.58 -11.65 -2.12
CA GLN A 25 -20.66 -12.74 -2.53
C GLN A 25 -19.27 -12.62 -1.89
N ILE A 26 -19.06 -11.64 -1.02
CA ILE A 26 -17.75 -11.39 -0.41
C ILE A 26 -17.55 -12.39 0.73
N PRO A 27 -16.43 -13.14 0.75
CA PRO A 27 -16.06 -13.94 1.91
C PRO A 27 -15.96 -13.07 3.16
N GLU A 28 -16.31 -13.60 4.32
CA GLU A 28 -16.06 -12.88 5.56
C GLU A 28 -14.55 -12.70 5.80
N PHE A 29 -14.15 -11.54 6.31
CA PHE A 29 -12.77 -11.25 6.68
C PHE A 29 -12.66 -10.94 8.17
N ASP A 30 -11.57 -11.39 8.79
CA ASP A 30 -11.27 -11.04 10.17
C ASP A 30 -10.60 -9.67 10.24
N ASN A 31 -9.66 -9.42 9.32
CA ASN A 31 -8.82 -8.24 9.35
C ASN A 31 -8.86 -7.49 8.00
N LEU A 32 -9.10 -6.19 8.05
CA LEU A 32 -8.99 -5.28 6.90
C LEU A 32 -7.84 -4.29 7.11
N TYR A 33 -6.97 -4.16 6.11
CA TYR A 33 -5.83 -3.25 6.10
C TYR A 33 -5.95 -2.25 4.94
N LEU A 34 -5.79 -0.95 5.19
CA LEU A 34 -5.83 0.09 4.16
C LEU A 34 -4.45 0.75 4.02
N ASP A 35 -3.87 0.70 2.82
CA ASP A 35 -2.83 1.65 2.41
C ASP A 35 -3.49 2.97 2.01
N MET A 36 -3.48 3.94 2.93
CA MET A 36 -4.22 5.20 2.81
C MET A 36 -3.67 6.12 1.72
N ASN A 37 -2.41 5.95 1.32
CA ASN A 37 -1.79 6.88 0.38
C ASN A 37 -2.50 6.89 -0.97
N GLY A 38 -2.94 5.73 -1.47
CA GLY A 38 -3.74 5.65 -2.70
C GLY A 38 -5.05 6.44 -2.60
N ILE A 39 -5.75 6.30 -1.47
CA ILE A 39 -7.02 6.99 -1.18
C ILE A 39 -6.80 8.50 -1.15
N ILE A 40 -5.79 8.97 -0.40
CA ILE A 40 -5.50 10.41 -0.25
C ILE A 40 -5.19 11.04 -1.61
N HIS A 41 -4.41 10.35 -2.46
CA HIS A 41 -4.13 10.83 -3.81
C HIS A 41 -5.41 10.91 -4.68
N ASN A 42 -6.18 9.82 -4.71
CA ASN A 42 -7.40 9.75 -5.53
C ASN A 42 -8.45 10.81 -5.12
N CYS A 43 -8.64 11.04 -3.82
CA CYS A 43 -9.62 12.01 -3.32
C CYS A 43 -9.17 13.47 -3.43
N SER A 44 -7.86 13.75 -3.47
CA SER A 44 -7.37 15.14 -3.51
C SER A 44 -7.12 15.67 -4.93
N HIS A 45 -6.75 14.81 -5.88
CA HIS A 45 -6.50 15.18 -7.28
C HIS A 45 -6.79 13.98 -8.20
N PRO A 46 -8.07 13.68 -8.47
CA PRO A 46 -8.45 12.49 -9.24
C PRO A 46 -7.93 12.52 -10.69
N ASN A 47 -7.71 13.71 -11.23
CA ASN A 47 -7.18 13.93 -12.57
C ASN A 47 -6.03 14.97 -12.57
N ASP A 48 -4.80 14.49 -12.70
CA ASP A 48 -3.60 15.35 -12.80
C ASP A 48 -3.50 16.16 -14.11
N ASP A 49 -4.29 15.80 -15.12
CA ASP A 49 -4.33 16.48 -16.41
C ASP A 49 -5.29 17.69 -16.39
N ASP A 50 -6.22 17.74 -15.44
CA ASP A 50 -7.15 18.86 -15.30
C ASP A 50 -6.50 20.04 -14.56
N VAL A 51 -6.15 21.09 -15.32
CA VAL A 51 -5.56 22.32 -14.81
C VAL A 51 -6.59 23.24 -14.12
N HIS A 52 -7.88 23.04 -14.39
CA HIS A 52 -8.99 23.84 -13.86
C HIS A 52 -9.53 23.29 -12.54
N PHE A 53 -9.27 22.02 -12.24
CA PHE A 53 -9.76 21.38 -11.02
C PHE A 53 -9.30 22.11 -9.75
N ARG A 54 -10.26 22.56 -8.93
CA ARG A 54 -10.04 23.13 -7.60
C ARG A 54 -10.97 22.46 -6.61
N MET A 55 -10.42 22.13 -5.45
CA MET A 55 -11.17 21.51 -4.37
C MET A 55 -10.66 22.04 -3.03
N PRO A 56 -11.55 22.49 -2.14
CA PRO A 56 -11.15 22.91 -0.80
C PRO A 56 -10.76 21.71 0.04
N GLU A 57 -9.82 21.92 0.98
CA GLU A 57 -9.27 20.87 1.86
C GLU A 57 -10.38 20.16 2.67
N GLU A 58 -11.39 20.88 3.13
CA GLU A 58 -12.53 20.29 3.87
C GLU A 58 -13.29 19.25 3.02
N LYS A 59 -13.48 19.52 1.72
CA LYS A 59 -14.12 18.58 0.81
C LYS A 59 -13.23 17.35 0.59
N MET A 60 -11.92 17.53 0.43
CA MET A 60 -10.98 16.40 0.32
C MET A 60 -11.05 15.47 1.53
N PHE A 61 -11.14 16.02 2.74
CA PHE A 61 -11.26 15.21 3.96
C PHE A 61 -12.57 14.44 4.02
N LYS A 62 -13.69 15.07 3.65
CA LYS A 62 -14.99 14.39 3.54
C LYS A 62 -14.95 13.25 2.52
N ASP A 63 -14.35 13.49 1.36
CA ASP A 63 -14.22 12.48 0.31
C ASP A 63 -13.34 11.30 0.77
N ILE A 64 -12.25 11.56 1.51
CA ILE A 64 -11.40 10.51 2.12
C ILE A 64 -12.21 9.69 3.14
N PHE A 65 -12.97 10.35 4.03
CA PHE A 65 -13.79 9.67 5.04
C PHE A 65 -14.86 8.79 4.43
N HIS A 66 -15.56 9.32 3.42
CA HIS A 66 -16.55 8.58 2.65
C HIS A 66 -15.95 7.35 1.99
N TYR A 67 -14.76 7.49 1.39
CA TYR A 67 -14.06 6.37 0.77
C TYR A 67 -13.71 5.27 1.78
N ILE A 68 -13.16 5.64 2.95
CA ILE A 68 -12.87 4.69 4.04
C ILE A 68 -14.13 3.94 4.48
N GLU A 69 -15.23 4.66 4.64
CA GLU A 69 -16.51 4.09 5.06
C GLU A 69 -17.07 3.10 4.04
N VAL A 70 -16.99 3.41 2.75
CA VAL A 70 -17.41 2.48 1.69
C VAL A 70 -16.57 1.21 1.73
N LEU A 71 -15.25 1.30 1.82
CA LEU A 71 -14.39 0.12 1.93
C LEU A 71 -14.70 -0.72 3.18
N PHE A 72 -14.91 -0.07 4.33
CA PHE A 72 -15.26 -0.74 5.57
C PHE A 72 -16.61 -1.47 5.45
N ARG A 73 -17.62 -0.84 4.84
CA ARG A 73 -18.94 -1.42 4.61
C ARG A 73 -18.93 -2.58 3.60
N ILE A 74 -18.04 -2.55 2.62
CA ILE A 74 -17.86 -3.62 1.64
C ILE A 74 -17.30 -4.86 2.33
N ILE A 75 -16.23 -4.72 3.10
CA ILE A 75 -15.49 -5.86 3.67
C ILE A 75 -16.04 -6.35 5.01
N ARG A 76 -16.57 -5.45 5.84
CA ARG A 76 -17.10 -5.74 7.20
C ARG A 76 -16.15 -6.60 8.05
N PRO A 77 -14.94 -6.11 8.37
CA PRO A 77 -13.97 -6.88 9.14
C PRO A 77 -14.50 -7.23 10.54
N ARG A 78 -14.26 -8.45 11.00
CA ARG A 78 -14.79 -8.95 12.28
C ARG A 78 -13.92 -8.67 13.50
N LYS A 79 -12.59 -8.57 13.32
CA LYS A 79 -11.61 -8.48 14.42
C LYS A 79 -10.80 -7.20 14.37
N VAL A 80 -10.17 -6.89 13.22
CA VAL A 80 -9.22 -5.77 13.11
C VAL A 80 -9.52 -4.89 11.90
N PHE A 81 -9.45 -3.58 12.10
CA PHE A 81 -9.41 -2.60 11.03
C PHE A 81 -8.18 -1.70 11.18
N TYR A 82 -7.26 -1.77 10.23
CA TYR A 82 -5.96 -1.10 10.31
C TYR A 82 -5.77 -0.13 9.14
N MET A 83 -5.61 1.16 9.45
CA MET A 83 -5.34 2.22 8.48
C MET A 83 -3.90 2.68 8.58
N ALA A 84 -3.15 2.61 7.47
CA ALA A 84 -1.75 2.96 7.43
C ALA A 84 -1.51 4.15 6.50
N VAL A 85 -0.98 5.24 7.05
CA VAL A 85 -0.49 6.39 6.29
C VAL A 85 1.03 6.30 6.20
N ASP A 86 1.61 6.60 5.04
CA ASP A 86 3.07 6.64 4.86
C ASP A 86 3.71 7.56 5.90
N GLY A 87 4.71 7.04 6.62
CA GLY A 87 5.66 7.82 7.39
C GLY A 87 6.92 8.11 6.58
N VAL A 88 7.99 8.53 7.25
CA VAL A 88 9.28 8.79 6.61
C VAL A 88 9.82 7.52 5.96
N ALA A 89 10.12 7.58 4.66
CA ALA A 89 10.57 6.43 3.88
C ALA A 89 12.09 6.20 4.01
N PRO A 90 12.59 4.95 3.83
CA PRO A 90 14.02 4.67 3.84
C PRO A 90 14.74 5.34 2.66
N ARG A 91 16.05 5.58 2.81
CA ARG A 91 16.89 6.27 1.81
C ARG A 91 16.79 5.69 0.40
N ALA A 92 16.67 4.36 0.29
CA ALA A 92 16.49 3.68 -1.00
C ALA A 92 15.25 4.18 -1.78
N LYS A 93 14.17 4.51 -1.07
CA LYS A 93 12.92 5.02 -1.65
C LYS A 93 12.90 6.54 -1.78
N MET A 94 13.65 7.27 -0.96
CA MET A 94 13.71 8.73 -1.00
C MET A 94 14.13 9.29 -2.36
N ASN A 95 15.13 8.68 -3.02
CA ASN A 95 15.56 9.11 -4.35
C ASN A 95 14.44 8.95 -5.40
N GLN A 96 13.71 7.83 -5.32
CA GLN A 96 12.57 7.57 -6.21
C GLN A 96 11.41 8.55 -5.94
N GLN A 97 11.10 8.83 -4.67
CA GLN A 97 10.09 9.83 -4.28
C GLN A 97 10.49 11.23 -4.76
N ARG A 98 11.73 11.65 -4.52
CA ARG A 98 12.25 12.95 -4.98
C ARG A 98 12.09 13.13 -6.49
N GLY A 99 12.48 12.12 -7.28
CA GLY A 99 12.36 12.18 -8.73
C GLY A 99 10.91 12.23 -9.23
N ARG A 100 9.96 11.65 -8.51
CA ARG A 100 8.53 11.74 -8.82
C ARG A 100 7.98 13.12 -8.50
N ARG A 101 8.27 13.65 -7.32
CA ARG A 101 7.83 14.99 -6.89
C ARG A 101 8.34 16.09 -7.81
N PHE A 102 9.62 16.01 -8.17
CA PHE A 102 10.22 16.97 -9.11
C PHE A 102 9.52 16.94 -10.48
N ARG A 103 9.22 15.74 -11.00
CA ARG A 103 8.49 15.61 -12.28
C ARG A 103 7.07 16.14 -12.18
N SER A 104 6.32 15.77 -11.14
CA SER A 104 4.95 16.24 -10.94
C SER A 104 4.86 17.77 -10.85
N ALA A 105 5.76 18.42 -10.08
CA ALA A 105 5.82 19.87 -10.01
C ALA A 105 6.15 20.52 -11.38
N LYS A 106 7.13 19.96 -12.10
CA LYS A 106 7.51 20.45 -13.43
C LYS A 106 6.35 20.31 -14.44
N GLU A 107 5.70 19.15 -14.47
CA GLU A 107 4.57 18.86 -15.35
C GLU A 107 3.37 19.75 -15.06
N ALA A 108 3.07 20.02 -13.79
CA ALA A 108 2.02 20.95 -13.38
C ALA A 108 2.28 22.38 -13.92
N ILE A 109 3.49 22.90 -13.73
CA ILE A 109 3.89 24.22 -14.25
C ILE A 109 3.83 24.27 -15.78
N CYS A 110 4.30 23.22 -16.46
CA CYS A 110 4.25 23.14 -17.92
C CYS A 110 2.80 23.17 -18.43
N LYS A 111 1.90 22.39 -17.82
CA LYS A 111 0.48 22.34 -18.20
C LYS A 111 -0.23 23.68 -17.97
N GLU A 112 0.04 24.35 -16.85
CA GLU A 112 -0.53 25.69 -16.60
C GLU A 112 -0.07 26.71 -17.64
N LYS A 113 1.22 26.72 -18.00
CA LYS A 113 1.75 27.58 -19.06
C LYS A 113 1.13 27.28 -20.42
N GLU A 114 0.94 25.99 -20.73
CA GLU A 114 0.31 25.57 -21.97
C GLU A 114 -1.15 26.04 -22.06
N ALA A 115 -1.93 25.88 -20.98
CA ALA A 115 -3.31 26.35 -20.91
C ALA A 115 -3.41 27.87 -21.10
N ILE A 116 -2.54 28.64 -20.41
CA ILE A 116 -2.48 30.10 -20.58
C ILE A 116 -2.10 30.48 -22.03
N SER A 117 -1.14 29.76 -22.64
CA SER A 117 -0.74 30.02 -24.03
C SER A 117 -1.84 29.72 -25.04
N LYS A 118 -2.77 28.81 -24.71
CA LYS A 118 -3.98 28.52 -25.49
C LYS A 118 -5.10 29.54 -25.25
N GLY A 119 -4.90 30.52 -24.37
CA GLY A 119 -5.89 31.54 -24.01
C GLY A 119 -6.91 31.08 -22.98
N GLU A 120 -6.67 29.97 -22.28
CA GLU A 120 -7.55 29.49 -21.21
C GLU A 120 -7.41 30.38 -19.96
N VAL A 121 -8.55 30.78 -19.39
CA VAL A 121 -8.59 31.53 -18.12
C VAL A 121 -8.61 30.53 -16.97
N LEU A 122 -7.50 30.43 -16.25
CA LEU A 122 -7.39 29.55 -15.09
C LEU A 122 -8.14 30.14 -13.88
N PRO A 123 -8.66 29.29 -12.96
CA PRO A 123 -9.25 29.74 -11.71
C PRO A 123 -8.27 30.58 -10.89
N THR A 124 -8.79 31.59 -10.17
CA THR A 124 -8.00 32.46 -9.29
C THR A 124 -7.41 31.70 -8.10
N GLU A 125 -8.09 30.66 -7.64
CA GLU A 125 -7.60 29.80 -6.57
C GLU A 125 -6.36 29.01 -7.00
N LYS A 126 -5.42 28.83 -6.08
CA LYS A 126 -4.23 28.02 -6.33
C LYS A 126 -4.59 26.56 -6.53
N ARG A 127 -3.93 25.92 -7.49
CA ARG A 127 -4.01 24.47 -7.66
C ARG A 127 -3.49 23.75 -6.42
N PHE A 128 -4.11 22.64 -6.08
CA PHE A 128 -3.62 21.76 -5.02
C PHE A 128 -2.26 21.17 -5.41
N ASP A 129 -1.25 21.36 -4.55
CA ASP A 129 0.08 20.77 -4.73
C ASP A 129 0.13 19.38 -4.08
N SER A 130 0.08 18.33 -4.89
CA SER A 130 0.12 16.94 -4.42
C SER A 130 1.41 16.56 -3.70
N ASN A 131 2.48 17.35 -3.82
CA ASN A 131 3.70 17.14 -3.04
C ASN A 131 3.47 17.35 -1.54
N CYS A 132 2.39 18.02 -1.13
CA CYS A 132 2.02 18.15 0.27
C CYS A 132 1.60 16.81 0.90
N ILE A 133 1.34 15.76 0.11
CA ILE A 133 1.11 14.38 0.58
C ILE A 133 2.46 13.73 0.92
N THR A 134 3.08 14.29 1.96
CA THR A 134 4.42 13.94 2.44
C THR A 134 4.42 14.04 3.97
N PRO A 135 5.01 13.08 4.68
CA PRO A 135 5.17 13.19 6.13
C PRO A 135 5.83 14.52 6.55
N GLY A 136 5.28 15.18 7.56
CA GLY A 136 5.81 16.44 8.12
C GLY A 136 5.29 17.72 7.47
N THR A 137 4.42 17.65 6.46
CA THR A 137 3.75 18.83 5.92
C THR A 137 2.55 19.23 6.80
N GLU A 138 2.18 20.51 6.77
CA GLU A 138 1.02 20.99 7.53
C GLU A 138 -0.28 20.30 7.09
N PHE A 139 -0.43 20.01 5.79
CA PHE A 139 -1.55 19.28 5.25
C PHE A 139 -1.69 17.90 5.91
N MET A 140 -0.60 17.12 5.99
CA MET A 140 -0.65 15.78 6.59
C MET A 140 -0.89 15.83 8.11
N VAL A 141 -0.40 16.87 8.79
CA VAL A 141 -0.68 17.10 10.22
C VAL A 141 -2.17 17.41 10.44
N ARG A 142 -2.78 18.25 9.60
CA ARG A 142 -4.22 18.53 9.67
C ARG A 142 -5.05 17.29 9.33
N LEU A 143 -4.70 16.58 8.26
CA LEU A 143 -5.35 15.33 7.86
C LEU A 143 -5.29 14.29 8.99
N GLN A 144 -4.15 14.14 9.65
CA GLN A 144 -4.01 13.21 10.79
C GLN A 144 -5.00 13.53 11.92
N LYS A 145 -5.11 14.81 12.31
CA LYS A 145 -6.07 15.25 13.34
C LYS A 145 -7.51 14.94 12.94
N GLN A 146 -7.84 15.19 11.67
CA GLN A 146 -9.17 14.95 11.13
C GLN A 146 -9.49 13.44 11.04
N LEU A 147 -8.52 12.59 10.68
CA LEU A 147 -8.67 11.13 10.72
C LEU A 147 -8.90 10.61 12.14
N VAL A 148 -8.15 11.12 13.14
CA VAL A 148 -8.37 10.75 14.55
C VAL A 148 -9.79 11.12 14.99
N TYR A 149 -10.25 12.33 14.66
CA TYR A 149 -11.62 12.77 14.94
C TYR A 149 -12.66 11.86 14.27
N PHE A 150 -12.48 11.57 12.98
CA PHE A 150 -13.36 10.69 12.22
C PHE A 150 -13.46 9.29 12.83
N VAL A 151 -12.33 8.67 13.18
CA VAL A 151 -12.31 7.34 13.79
C VAL A 151 -13.03 7.35 15.13
N ASN A 152 -12.76 8.32 16.00
CA ASN A 152 -13.44 8.44 17.29
C ASN A 152 -14.95 8.62 17.12
N GLN A 153 -15.37 9.45 16.16
CA GLN A 153 -16.79 9.65 15.84
C GLN A 153 -17.45 8.34 15.37
N LYS A 154 -16.77 7.57 14.51
CA LYS A 154 -17.30 6.30 13.98
C LYS A 154 -17.38 5.22 15.05
N VAL A 155 -16.33 5.02 15.85
CA VAL A 155 -16.36 4.04 16.96
C VAL A 155 -17.46 4.38 17.98
N THR A 156 -17.68 5.68 18.25
CA THR A 156 -18.71 6.12 19.19
C THR A 156 -20.14 5.91 18.67
N ASN A 157 -20.40 6.26 17.41
CA ASN A 157 -21.77 6.37 16.89
C ASN A 157 -22.20 5.23 15.95
N ASP A 158 -21.26 4.52 15.34
CA ASP A 158 -21.53 3.49 14.34
C ASP A 158 -21.39 2.08 14.95
N ARG A 159 -22.51 1.35 14.99
CA ARG A 159 -22.56 -0.03 15.52
C ARG A 159 -21.70 -1.01 14.72
N LEU A 160 -21.43 -0.74 13.45
CA LEU A 160 -20.58 -1.62 12.62
C LEU A 160 -19.11 -1.51 13.00
N TRP A 161 -18.70 -0.38 13.58
CA TRP A 161 -17.32 -0.15 14.05
C TRP A 161 -17.13 -0.63 15.48
N GLN A 162 -18.21 -0.73 16.25
CA GLN A 162 -18.19 -1.25 17.61
C GLN A 162 -17.86 -2.75 17.60
N GLY A 163 -16.87 -3.15 18.41
CA GLY A 163 -16.40 -4.54 18.51
C GLY A 163 -15.25 -4.91 17.56
N VAL A 164 -14.85 -4.01 16.66
CA VAL A 164 -13.64 -4.15 15.82
C VAL A 164 -12.50 -3.37 16.45
N ARG A 165 -11.30 -3.97 16.55
CA ARG A 165 -10.10 -3.25 17.00
C ARG A 165 -9.61 -2.33 15.88
N VAL A 166 -9.77 -1.02 16.06
CA VAL A 166 -9.37 -0.02 15.06
C VAL A 166 -7.98 0.54 15.36
N TYR A 167 -7.09 0.46 14.39
CA TYR A 167 -5.73 1.01 14.46
C TYR A 167 -5.52 2.07 13.38
N LEU A 168 -5.12 3.27 13.80
CA LEU A 168 -4.71 4.35 12.90
C LEU A 168 -3.21 4.59 13.04
N SER A 169 -2.43 4.08 12.11
CA SER A 169 -0.99 4.32 12.03
C SER A 169 -0.69 5.52 11.11
N GLY A 170 -0.68 6.71 11.70
CA GLY A 170 -0.49 7.98 11.02
C GLY A 170 0.89 8.22 10.40
N HIS A 171 1.04 9.40 9.77
CA HIS A 171 2.30 9.87 9.17
C HIS A 171 3.41 10.22 10.20
N GLU A 172 3.03 10.38 11.46
CA GLU A 172 3.90 10.87 12.54
C GLU A 172 5.01 9.87 12.87
N VAL A 173 6.12 10.41 13.38
CA VAL A 173 7.22 9.62 13.95
C VAL A 173 7.09 9.69 15.47
N SER A 174 6.43 8.70 16.07
CA SER A 174 6.48 8.47 17.51
C SER A 174 7.61 7.49 17.87
N PRO A 175 8.14 7.52 19.10
CA PRO A 175 9.13 6.54 19.57
C PRO A 175 8.64 5.09 19.46
N ALA A 176 7.32 4.89 19.47
CA ALA A 176 6.65 3.59 19.35
C ALA A 176 6.37 3.18 17.89
N SER A 177 6.45 4.10 16.93
CA SER A 177 6.12 3.86 15.52
C SER A 177 7.37 3.92 14.66
N SER A 178 7.69 2.82 13.98
CA SER A 178 8.79 2.81 13.02
C SER A 178 8.49 3.78 11.86
N PRO A 179 9.38 4.75 11.54
CA PRO A 179 9.26 5.58 10.35
C PRO A 179 9.40 4.70 9.12
N ARG A 180 8.25 4.25 8.62
CA ARG A 180 8.12 3.29 7.54
C ARG A 180 6.94 3.66 6.67
N ARG A 181 6.96 3.13 5.45
CA ARG A 181 5.86 3.19 4.52
C ARG A 181 4.62 2.44 5.07
N GLY A 182 3.42 2.85 4.68
CA GLY A 182 2.14 2.25 5.08
C GLY A 182 2.11 0.73 4.90
N GLU A 183 2.47 0.24 3.70
CA GLU A 183 2.53 -1.21 3.42
C GLU A 183 3.44 -1.99 4.39
N HIS A 184 4.56 -1.41 4.79
CA HIS A 184 5.50 -2.05 5.71
C HIS A 184 4.99 -2.00 7.14
N LYS A 185 4.31 -0.91 7.56
CA LYS A 185 3.63 -0.84 8.86
C LYS A 185 2.57 -1.93 8.99
N ILE A 186 1.79 -2.16 7.93
CA ILE A 186 0.80 -3.25 7.87
C ILE A 186 1.49 -4.61 8.00
N MET A 187 2.55 -4.85 7.23
CA MET A 187 3.26 -6.12 7.27
C MET A 187 3.96 -6.36 8.61
N ASP A 188 4.48 -5.31 9.26
CA ASP A 188 5.06 -5.38 10.60
C ASP A 188 3.98 -5.76 11.64
N PHE A 189 2.79 -5.13 11.54
CA PHE A 189 1.64 -5.47 12.37
C PHE A 189 1.21 -6.93 12.20
N ILE A 190 1.05 -7.41 10.95
CA ILE A 190 0.70 -8.81 10.67
C ILE A 190 1.74 -9.74 11.30
N ARG A 191 3.04 -9.48 11.13
CA ARG A 191 4.08 -10.30 11.76
C ARG A 191 4.01 -10.28 13.28
N SER A 192 3.68 -9.14 13.89
CA SER A 192 3.52 -9.06 15.35
C SER A 192 2.32 -9.87 15.86
N GLU A 193 1.16 -9.81 15.18
CA GLU A 193 -0.01 -10.61 15.54
C GLU A 193 0.29 -12.11 15.37
N LYS A 194 1.00 -12.51 14.31
CA LYS A 194 1.43 -13.91 14.11
C LYS A 194 2.34 -14.46 15.22
N CYS A 195 3.11 -13.58 15.87
CA CYS A 195 3.98 -13.96 16.98
C CYS A 195 3.22 -14.09 18.31
N ALA A 196 1.95 -13.66 18.38
CA ALA A 196 1.11 -13.83 19.55
C ALA A 196 0.80 -15.32 19.78
N LYS A 197 0.72 -15.72 21.05
CA LYS A 197 0.51 -17.13 21.42
C LYS A 197 -0.87 -17.67 21.04
N ASP A 198 -1.85 -16.78 20.94
CA ASP A 198 -3.26 -17.02 20.66
C ASP A 198 -3.63 -16.69 19.20
N TYR A 199 -2.63 -16.50 18.33
CA TYR A 199 -2.87 -16.24 16.92
C TYR A 199 -3.58 -17.42 16.25
N ASP A 200 -4.72 -17.14 15.60
CA ASP A 200 -5.46 -18.11 14.81
C ASP A 200 -4.82 -18.24 13.41
N PRO A 201 -4.24 -19.40 13.04
CA PRO A 201 -3.59 -19.60 11.75
C PRO A 201 -4.54 -19.49 10.55
N ASN A 202 -5.85 -19.56 10.77
CA ASN A 202 -6.86 -19.42 9.72
C ASN A 202 -7.46 -18.00 9.66
N THR A 203 -6.82 -17.02 10.29
CA THR A 203 -7.23 -15.62 10.21
C THR A 203 -7.29 -15.17 8.74
N ARG A 204 -8.41 -14.55 8.35
CA ARG A 204 -8.65 -14.09 6.98
C ARG A 204 -8.28 -12.62 6.84
N HIS A 205 -7.32 -12.35 5.96
CA HIS A 205 -6.72 -11.03 5.76
C HIS A 205 -7.20 -10.41 4.43
N CYS A 206 -7.66 -9.17 4.49
CA CYS A 206 -7.96 -8.35 3.30
C CYS A 206 -7.11 -7.08 3.32
N LEU A 207 -6.30 -6.85 2.29
CA LEU A 207 -5.49 -5.65 2.15
C LEU A 207 -5.90 -4.85 0.92
N TYR A 208 -6.31 -3.60 1.13
CA TYR A 208 -6.65 -2.68 0.05
C TYR A 208 -5.44 -1.90 -0.43
N GLY A 209 -5.26 -1.85 -1.75
CA GLY A 209 -4.35 -0.92 -2.40
C GLY A 209 -3.99 -1.31 -3.84
N LEU A 210 -3.57 -0.31 -4.63
CA LEU A 210 -3.33 -0.46 -6.06
C LEU A 210 -1.89 -0.81 -6.43
N ASP A 211 -0.96 -0.82 -5.48
CA ASP A 211 0.43 -1.15 -5.77
C ASP A 211 0.64 -2.64 -6.01
N ALA A 212 1.52 -2.97 -6.96
CA ALA A 212 1.91 -4.34 -7.26
C ALA A 212 2.75 -4.97 -6.14
N ASP A 213 3.42 -4.13 -5.36
CA ASP A 213 4.28 -4.54 -4.24
C ASP A 213 3.45 -5.24 -3.15
N LEU A 214 2.17 -4.89 -2.99
CA LEU A 214 1.25 -5.52 -2.02
C LEU A 214 1.00 -7.00 -2.31
N LEU A 215 1.06 -7.41 -3.58
CA LEU A 215 0.92 -8.81 -3.98
C LEU A 215 2.13 -9.63 -3.51
N MET A 216 3.34 -9.10 -3.70
CA MET A 216 4.56 -9.74 -3.20
C MET A 216 4.59 -9.78 -1.67
N LEU A 217 4.24 -8.68 -1.01
CA LEU A 217 4.21 -8.62 0.45
C LEU A 217 3.17 -9.58 1.04
N GLY A 218 1.99 -9.68 0.43
CA GLY A 218 0.97 -10.64 0.83
C GLY A 218 1.40 -12.10 0.64
N LEU A 219 2.13 -12.42 -0.43
CA LEU A 219 2.70 -13.76 -0.61
C LEU A 219 3.77 -14.08 0.45
N VAL A 220 4.69 -13.15 0.72
CA VAL A 220 5.78 -13.31 1.70
C VAL A 220 5.26 -13.38 3.15
N SER A 221 4.04 -12.91 3.42
CA SER A 221 3.41 -13.09 4.75
C SER A 221 3.19 -14.57 5.11
N HIS A 222 3.13 -15.46 4.11
CA HIS A 222 2.78 -16.87 4.23
C HIS A 222 1.41 -17.14 4.88
N GLU A 223 0.52 -16.15 4.98
CA GLU A 223 -0.86 -16.36 5.46
C GLU A 223 -1.71 -17.18 4.49
N PRO A 224 -2.42 -18.24 4.94
CA PRO A 224 -3.18 -19.11 4.05
C PRO A 224 -4.37 -18.39 3.41
N HIS A 225 -5.06 -17.52 4.16
CA HIS A 225 -6.24 -16.79 3.70
C HIS A 225 -5.95 -15.30 3.57
N PHE A 226 -5.42 -14.91 2.42
CA PHE A 226 -5.05 -13.52 2.14
C PHE A 226 -5.61 -13.08 0.79
N SER A 227 -6.34 -11.97 0.79
CA SER A 227 -6.88 -11.37 -0.43
C SER A 227 -6.51 -9.89 -0.53
N LEU A 228 -6.39 -9.40 -1.77
CA LEU A 228 -6.17 -7.99 -2.06
C LEU A 228 -7.44 -7.38 -2.64
N LEU A 229 -7.94 -6.31 -2.02
CA LEU A 229 -9.03 -5.51 -2.55
C LEU A 229 -8.46 -4.40 -3.44
N ARG A 230 -8.93 -4.32 -4.68
CA ARG A 230 -8.38 -3.41 -5.69
C ARG A 230 -9.51 -2.80 -6.53
N GLU A 231 -9.31 -1.58 -7.00
CA GLU A 231 -10.21 -0.98 -7.98
C GLU A 231 -9.97 -1.57 -9.37
N GLU A 232 -11.01 -1.63 -10.19
CA GLU A 232 -10.92 -1.99 -11.61
C GLU A 232 -10.01 -0.97 -12.33
N VAL A 233 -8.95 -1.47 -12.96
CA VAL A 233 -8.08 -0.66 -13.82
C VAL A 233 -8.48 -0.90 -15.27
N ARG A 234 -9.25 0.03 -15.84
CA ARG A 234 -9.60 -0.01 -17.27
C ARG A 234 -8.40 0.42 -18.13
N PHE A 235 -8.03 -0.42 -19.09
CA PHE A 235 -6.92 -0.15 -20.00
C PHE A 235 -7.45 0.37 -21.36
N GLY A 236 -6.95 1.54 -21.81
CA GLY A 236 -7.28 2.08 -23.14
C GLY A 236 -7.42 3.60 -23.17
N ARG A 237 -7.41 4.21 -24.38
CA ARG A 237 -7.55 5.67 -24.56
C ARG A 237 -8.90 6.23 -24.09
N GLN A 238 -9.95 5.42 -24.08
CA GLN A 238 -11.27 5.81 -23.57
C GLN A 238 -11.38 5.73 -22.03
N ALA A 239 -10.37 5.23 -21.32
CA ALA A 239 -10.40 5.06 -19.86
C ALA A 239 -10.04 6.34 -19.08
N GLN A 240 -9.48 7.37 -19.74
CA GLN A 240 -9.08 8.62 -19.07
C GLN A 240 -10.27 9.57 -18.80
N SER A 241 -11.39 9.44 -19.52
CA SER A 241 -12.53 10.38 -19.37
C SER A 241 -13.60 9.93 -18.37
N GLN A 242 -13.53 8.70 -17.84
CA GLN A 242 -14.56 8.13 -16.96
C GLN A 242 -13.97 7.36 -15.79
N ARG A 243 -13.10 7.99 -14.99
CA ARG A 243 -12.89 7.48 -13.63
C ARG A 243 -14.18 7.73 -12.83
N PRO A 244 -14.72 6.73 -12.11
CA PRO A 244 -15.89 6.92 -11.28
C PRO A 244 -15.66 8.11 -10.34
N THR A 245 -16.64 9.00 -10.27
CA THR A 245 -16.56 10.17 -9.40
C THR A 245 -16.86 9.83 -7.94
N THR A 246 -17.51 8.69 -7.71
CA THR A 246 -17.90 8.20 -6.38
C THR A 246 -17.36 6.79 -6.15
N PRO A 247 -17.00 6.43 -4.89
CA PRO A 247 -16.56 5.09 -4.56
C PRO A 247 -17.65 4.02 -4.79
N GLU A 248 -18.94 4.38 -4.75
CA GLU A 248 -20.06 3.47 -5.03
C GLU A 248 -20.13 3.02 -6.48
N GLU A 249 -19.76 3.88 -7.42
CA GLU A 249 -19.70 3.57 -8.86
C GLU A 249 -18.44 2.77 -9.23
N THR A 250 -17.50 2.65 -8.29
CA THR A 250 -16.23 1.98 -8.53
C THR A 250 -16.41 0.48 -8.46
N THR A 251 -16.07 -0.21 -9.55
CA THR A 251 -15.98 -1.67 -9.54
C THR A 251 -14.76 -2.08 -8.74
N PHE A 252 -14.96 -2.91 -7.71
CA PHE A 252 -13.87 -3.52 -6.96
C PHE A 252 -13.64 -4.96 -7.39
N HIS A 253 -12.37 -5.37 -7.37
CA HIS A 253 -11.92 -6.74 -7.57
C HIS A 253 -11.27 -7.25 -6.29
N LEU A 254 -11.57 -8.50 -5.94
CA LEU A 254 -10.92 -9.22 -4.87
C LEU A 254 -9.96 -10.24 -5.50
N LEU A 255 -8.66 -10.02 -5.33
CA LEU A 255 -7.61 -10.91 -5.81
C LEU A 255 -7.22 -11.88 -4.70
N HIS A 256 -7.32 -13.17 -4.96
CA HIS A 256 -7.07 -14.23 -3.98
C HIS A 256 -5.61 -14.72 -4.05
N LEU A 257 -4.84 -14.46 -3.00
CA LEU A 257 -3.45 -14.95 -2.93
C LEU A 257 -3.39 -16.45 -2.61
N SER A 258 -4.44 -17.03 -2.03
CA SER A 258 -4.57 -18.48 -1.87
C SER A 258 -4.51 -19.18 -3.23
N LEU A 259 -5.36 -18.77 -4.18
CA LEU A 259 -5.37 -19.28 -5.54
C LEU A 259 -4.06 -19.01 -6.27
N LEU A 260 -3.46 -17.82 -6.06
CA LEU A 260 -2.16 -17.53 -6.67
C LEU A 260 -1.07 -18.51 -6.20
N ARG A 261 -1.07 -18.91 -4.92
CA ARG A 261 -0.13 -19.91 -4.41
C ARG A 261 -0.34 -21.27 -5.06
N GLU A 262 -1.59 -21.68 -5.28
CA GLU A 262 -1.90 -22.92 -5.99
C GLU A 262 -1.43 -22.88 -7.45
N TYR A 263 -1.71 -21.78 -8.17
CA TYR A 263 -1.20 -21.58 -9.52
C TYR A 263 0.33 -21.64 -9.61
N LEU A 264 1.02 -20.97 -8.69
CA LEU A 264 2.48 -21.01 -8.63
C LEU A 264 3.00 -22.41 -8.26
N ALA A 265 2.34 -23.11 -7.35
CA ALA A 265 2.71 -24.47 -6.98
C ALA A 265 2.60 -25.41 -8.19
N GLU A 266 1.50 -25.32 -8.94
CA GLU A 266 1.28 -26.11 -10.16
C GLU A 266 2.28 -25.77 -11.27
N GLU A 267 2.56 -24.48 -11.47
CA GLU A 267 3.54 -24.04 -12.47
C GLU A 267 4.94 -24.56 -12.21
N PHE A 268 5.33 -24.71 -10.94
CA PHE A 268 6.63 -25.23 -10.55
C PHE A 268 6.60 -26.73 -10.19
N THR A 269 5.50 -27.44 -10.43
CA THR A 269 5.38 -28.89 -10.16
C THR A 269 6.46 -29.69 -10.89
N GLU A 270 6.84 -29.31 -12.11
CA GLU A 270 7.88 -30.00 -12.88
C GLU A 270 9.28 -29.93 -12.23
N LEU A 271 9.53 -28.88 -11.43
CA LEU A 271 10.78 -28.72 -10.67
C LEU A 271 10.79 -29.52 -9.36
N ARG A 272 9.66 -30.13 -8.97
CA ARG A 272 9.52 -30.95 -7.76
C ARG A 272 10.14 -32.34 -7.89
N ARG A 273 10.74 -32.69 -9.04
CA ARG A 273 11.69 -33.82 -9.11
C ARG A 273 12.68 -33.65 -7.96
N PRO A 274 13.14 -34.75 -7.30
CA PRO A 274 14.09 -34.62 -6.21
C PRO A 274 15.27 -33.81 -6.72
N LEU A 275 15.36 -32.56 -6.29
CA LEU A 275 16.63 -31.88 -6.21
C LEU A 275 17.40 -32.76 -5.24
N GLU A 276 18.25 -33.65 -5.76
CA GLU A 276 19.42 -34.09 -5.03
C GLU A 276 20.18 -32.81 -4.70
N LEU A 277 19.77 -32.13 -3.63
CA LEU A 277 20.55 -31.10 -3.00
C LEU A 277 21.85 -31.82 -2.63
N PRO A 278 22.97 -31.54 -3.32
CA PRO A 278 24.23 -32.11 -2.89
C PRO A 278 24.36 -31.63 -1.45
N LEU A 279 24.48 -32.55 -0.51
CA LEU A 279 24.87 -32.22 0.85
C LEU A 279 26.12 -31.36 0.70
N VAL A 280 25.96 -30.04 0.85
CA VAL A 280 27.05 -29.10 0.66
C VAL A 280 28.04 -29.40 1.76
N LYS A 281 29.06 -30.18 1.41
CA LYS A 281 30.37 -30.05 2.04
C LYS A 281 30.66 -28.56 2.03
N LYS A 282 30.77 -27.99 3.22
CA LYS A 282 31.11 -26.60 3.49
C LYS A 282 32.23 -26.14 2.55
N SER A 283 31.90 -25.44 1.49
CA SER A 283 32.86 -24.67 0.72
C SER A 283 32.17 -23.42 0.18
N LYS A 284 32.58 -22.29 0.75
CA LYS A 284 32.28 -20.92 0.34
C LYS A 284 32.39 -20.79 -1.19
N ALA A 285 31.27 -20.66 -1.89
CA ALA A 285 31.23 -20.09 -3.24
C ALA A 285 29.80 -19.68 -3.62
N ALA A 286 29.68 -18.52 -4.26
CA ALA A 286 28.53 -18.02 -5.02
C ALA A 286 27.32 -17.44 -4.23
N HIS A 287 27.51 -16.28 -3.60
CA HIS A 287 26.48 -15.23 -3.68
C HIS A 287 26.76 -14.39 -4.93
N ARG A 288 26.00 -14.63 -6.02
CA ARG A 288 25.86 -13.69 -7.15
C ARG A 288 24.73 -14.16 -8.08
N SER A 289 23.52 -13.67 -7.84
CA SER A 289 22.67 -13.11 -8.90
C SER A 289 21.44 -12.41 -8.32
N SER A 290 21.16 -11.25 -8.90
CA SER A 290 19.82 -10.64 -9.00
C SER A 290 19.24 -9.95 -7.77
N SER A 291 19.71 -8.73 -7.53
CA SER A 291 18.85 -7.59 -7.19
C SER A 291 19.54 -6.33 -7.68
N ASP A 292 19.11 -5.82 -8.82
CA ASP A 292 19.60 -4.58 -9.43
C ASP A 292 19.36 -3.39 -8.50
N VAL A 293 20.38 -3.06 -7.72
CA VAL A 293 20.61 -1.72 -7.19
C VAL A 293 22.04 -1.38 -7.56
N ILE A 294 22.23 -0.21 -8.18
CA ILE A 294 23.50 0.39 -8.65
C ILE A 294 23.75 0.19 -10.16
N LYS A 295 23.21 1.12 -10.97
CA LYS A 295 23.89 1.57 -12.19
C LYS A 295 24.95 2.60 -11.79
N GLY A 296 26.22 2.31 -12.07
CA GLY A 296 27.33 3.24 -11.85
C GLY A 296 28.66 2.49 -11.74
N THR A 297 29.33 2.33 -12.87
CA THR A 297 30.66 1.72 -13.01
C THR A 297 31.71 2.48 -12.22
N ILE A 298 32.22 1.90 -11.13
CA ILE A 298 33.52 2.29 -10.55
C ILE A 298 34.27 1.01 -10.16
N SER A 299 35.42 0.82 -10.80
CA SER A 299 36.41 -0.22 -10.53
C SER A 299 37.12 0.11 -9.21
N ALA A 300 37.15 -0.82 -8.26
CA ALA A 300 38.11 -0.81 -7.15
C ALA A 300 38.37 -2.23 -6.65
N LYS A 301 39.66 -2.56 -6.56
CA LYS A 301 40.25 -3.83 -6.14
C LYS A 301 39.84 -4.19 -4.71
N ALA A 302 39.66 -5.49 -4.47
CA ALA A 302 39.48 -6.08 -3.15
C ALA A 302 40.84 -6.37 -2.52
N ASP A 303 41.06 -5.93 -1.27
CA ASP A 303 42.09 -6.47 -0.39
C ASP A 303 41.58 -6.53 1.07
N SER A 304 41.75 -7.72 1.65
CA SER A 304 41.79 -8.11 3.08
C SER A 304 40.49 -8.19 3.93
N PRO A 305 40.31 -9.30 4.70
CA PRO A 305 39.18 -9.53 5.61
C PRO A 305 39.58 -9.28 7.08
N LEU A 306 38.67 -8.75 7.91
CA LEU A 306 38.81 -8.78 9.37
C LEU A 306 37.43 -8.64 10.04
N PHE A 307 37.28 -9.42 11.10
CA PHE A 307 36.23 -9.46 12.13
C PHE A 307 35.11 -10.51 12.04
N THR A 308 35.29 -11.46 12.96
CA THR A 308 34.51 -12.58 13.46
C THR A 308 33.42 -12.15 14.46
N ASP A 309 32.37 -12.98 14.55
CA ASP A 309 31.51 -13.29 15.70
C ASP A 309 31.32 -12.25 16.82
N THR A 310 30.09 -11.74 16.96
CA THR A 310 29.22 -11.83 18.16
C THR A 310 28.09 -10.79 18.08
N ALA A 311 26.84 -11.22 18.27
CA ALA A 311 25.79 -10.52 19.02
C ALA A 311 24.41 -11.13 18.70
N LEU A 312 24.05 -12.16 19.47
CA LEU A 312 22.66 -12.54 19.67
C LEU A 312 21.98 -11.35 20.40
N THR A 313 21.21 -10.54 19.69
CA THR A 313 20.42 -9.46 20.30
C THR A 313 18.96 -9.86 20.30
N VAL A 314 18.48 -10.26 21.47
CA VAL A 314 17.07 -10.48 21.78
C VAL A 314 16.37 -9.13 21.73
N TYR A 315 15.54 -8.90 20.71
CA TYR A 315 14.64 -7.75 20.69
C TYR A 315 13.37 -8.10 21.48
N THR A 316 13.28 -7.55 22.69
CA THR A 316 12.03 -7.49 23.46
C THR A 316 11.04 -6.56 22.75
N CYS A 317 9.92 -7.12 22.30
CA CYS A 317 8.85 -6.41 21.61
C CYS A 317 7.97 -5.70 22.64
N ASN A 318 8.17 -4.39 22.83
CA ASN A 318 7.21 -3.50 23.50
C ASN A 318 6.77 -2.44 22.49
N HIS A 319 5.68 -2.71 21.76
CA HIS A 319 5.06 -1.75 20.85
C HIS A 319 3.61 -1.50 21.28
N ASN A 320 3.39 -0.43 22.04
CA ASN A 320 2.06 0.15 22.19
C ASN A 320 1.74 0.95 20.93
N THR A 321 1.00 0.31 20.03
CA THR A 321 0.14 1.01 19.08
C THR A 321 -0.98 1.67 19.88
N LEU A 322 -1.38 2.90 19.54
CA LEU A 322 -2.57 3.52 20.11
C LEU A 322 -3.79 2.66 19.76
N LEU A 323 -4.18 1.80 20.70
CA LEU A 323 -5.50 1.19 20.74
C LEU A 323 -6.48 2.30 21.14
N ILE A 324 -7.29 2.73 20.18
CA ILE A 324 -8.45 3.57 20.47
C ILE A 324 -9.56 2.57 20.81
N ASN A 325 -9.83 2.38 22.11
CA ASN A 325 -10.93 1.56 22.60
C ASN A 325 -12.28 2.22 22.36
#